data_AF-E9DGR4-F1
#
_entry.id   AF-E9DGR4-F1
#
_cell.length_a   1.000
_cell.length_b   1.000
_cell.length_c   1.000
_cell.angle_alpha   90.00
_cell.angle_beta   90.00
_cell.angle_gamma   90.00
#
_symmetry.space_group_name_H-M   'P 1'
#
loop_
_entity.id
_entity.type
_entity.pdbx_description
1 polymer ?
#
loop_
_entity_poly.entity_id
_entity_poly.type
_entity_poly.pdbx_seq_one_letter_code
_entity_poly.pdbx_strand_id
1 'polypeptide(L)'
;MGHLRGQGGRLPRANTWNVVLSDLSEEAKVLTEALEFHADEAAREHEERIQGGKSAKSSFEKPKRESGGMIELPPLQRPNIMIDPLPISKEKEKVLSRTRPSWLPPKDQKEERRHLKEYKKMMALSREAEKRKAAQAASAQCKRDDTRKMLQHIWDEHVFPNWDRAIKEPRTRELWWRGITPRSRGAAWQRAIGNGLALSEESFKKALERANQLRAKCEEDTSGVHNNMRGRFQAIRCDAAKAFPELRVFSKEGPLYDSLVQVLDAYSMYRSDVGYLYGMHTVAALLLLQLHTPAAAFQTLANALNRPVPLAFLTADPGATARAYSLASATLRLKFPRLSTHLCENLCLTDHQIWGAHVQDNLY
;
A
#
# COMPACT_ATOMS: atom_id res chain seq x y z
N MET A 1 27.77 35.85 41.38
CA MET A 1 27.19 36.54 40.21
C MET A 1 28.26 37.43 39.60
N GLY A 2 28.55 37.53 38.32
CA GLY A 2 28.19 36.88 37.06
C GLY A 2 29.26 37.40 36.07
N HIS A 3 29.98 36.51 35.38
CA HIS A 3 29.78 36.13 33.98
C HIS A 3 30.20 37.15 32.89
N LEU A 4 31.19 36.68 32.09
CA LEU A 4 31.37 36.84 30.63
C LEU A 4 31.99 38.18 30.16
N ARG A 5 32.90 38.25 29.18
CA ARG A 5 33.07 37.39 28.00
C ARG A 5 34.42 37.68 27.32
N GLY A 6 35.25 36.65 27.10
CA GLY A 6 36.27 36.66 26.05
C GLY A 6 35.65 36.20 24.74
N GLN A 7 35.86 36.93 23.65
CA GLN A 7 35.51 36.50 22.29
C GLN A 7 36.75 35.88 21.62
N GLY A 8 36.80 34.55 21.62
CA GLY A 8 37.59 33.78 20.67
C GLY A 8 36.77 33.55 19.40
N GLY A 9 37.37 33.84 18.24
CA GLY A 9 36.74 33.67 16.92
C GLY A 9 36.34 32.22 16.68
N ARG A 10 35.07 32.00 16.31
CA ARG A 10 34.55 30.72 15.84
C ARG A 10 34.70 30.65 14.32
N LEU A 11 35.50 29.70 13.84
CA LEU A 11 35.46 29.23 12.44
C LEU A 11 34.21 28.33 12.23
N PRO A 12 33.56 28.37 11.06
CA PRO A 12 32.36 27.60 10.77
C PRO A 12 32.69 26.11 10.58
N ARG A 13 32.06 25.26 11.39
CA ARG A 13 32.24 23.80 11.42
C ARG A 13 31.30 23.11 10.44
N ALA A 14 31.43 23.43 9.15
CA ALA A 14 30.72 22.75 8.07
C ALA A 14 31.75 22.32 7.01
N ASN A 15 31.69 21.04 6.62
CA ASN A 15 32.56 20.31 5.67
C ASN A 15 33.69 19.42 6.24
N THR A 16 33.66 19.03 7.53
CA THR A 16 34.61 18.03 8.06
C THR A 16 34.43 16.62 7.45
N TRP A 17 33.22 16.25 7.04
CA TRP A 17 32.94 14.93 6.48
C TRP A 17 33.52 14.72 5.07
N ASN A 18 33.36 15.71 4.19
CA ASN A 18 33.88 15.64 2.83
C ASN A 18 35.41 15.65 2.79
N VAL A 19 36.07 16.35 3.73
CA VAL A 19 37.53 16.39 3.86
C VAL A 19 38.08 15.05 4.38
N VAL A 20 37.38 14.43 5.34
CA VAL A 20 37.77 13.10 5.85
C VAL A 20 37.57 12.01 4.80
N LEU A 21 36.53 12.11 3.96
CA LEU A 21 36.28 11.19 2.86
C LEU A 21 37.27 11.36 1.69
N SER A 22 37.77 12.57 1.44
CA SER A 22 38.73 12.81 0.34
C SER A 22 40.12 12.21 0.60
N ASP A 23 40.51 12.09 1.87
CA ASP A 23 41.83 11.58 2.28
C ASP A 23 41.90 10.04 2.35
N LEU A 24 40.79 9.34 2.12
CA LEU A 24 40.73 7.88 2.12
C LEU A 24 41.25 7.29 0.79
N SER A 25 41.88 6.11 0.86
CA SER A 25 42.19 5.33 -0.35
C SER A 25 40.90 4.94 -1.07
N GLU A 26 40.95 4.72 -2.38
CA GLU A 26 39.76 4.33 -3.17
C GLU A 26 39.08 3.07 -2.62
N GLU A 27 39.86 2.10 -2.11
CA GLU A 27 39.30 0.92 -1.44
C GLU A 27 38.58 1.27 -0.14
N ALA A 28 39.11 2.22 0.64
CA ALA A 28 38.49 2.66 1.88
C ALA A 28 37.22 3.49 1.63
N LYS A 29 37.17 4.32 0.58
CA LYS A 29 35.96 5.05 0.17
C LYS A 29 34.84 4.09 -0.21
N VAL A 30 35.14 3.07 -1.02
CA VAL A 30 34.17 2.04 -1.42
C VAL A 30 33.67 1.25 -0.21
N LEU A 31 34.54 0.96 0.76
CA LEU A 31 34.16 0.31 2.02
C LEU A 31 33.28 1.19 2.90
N THR A 32 33.58 2.49 3.01
CA THR A 32 32.77 3.45 3.78
C THR A 32 31.40 3.63 3.14
N GLU A 33 31.32 3.79 1.82
CA GLU A 33 30.06 3.89 1.08
C GLU A 33 29.22 2.60 1.22
N ALA A 34 29.85 1.43 1.14
CA ALA A 34 29.18 0.15 1.36
C ALA A 34 28.66 -0.03 2.80
N LEU A 35 29.39 0.49 3.79
CA LEU A 35 28.98 0.45 5.21
C LEU A 35 27.82 1.41 5.49
N GLU A 36 27.84 2.62 4.93
CA GLU A 36 26.73 3.57 5.05
C GLU A 36 25.48 3.04 4.36
N PHE A 37 25.60 2.50 3.15
CA PHE A 37 24.49 1.87 2.44
C PHE A 37 23.86 0.72 3.25
N HIS A 38 24.67 -0.10 3.93
CA HIS A 38 24.18 -1.21 4.75
C HIS A 38 23.58 -0.73 6.09
N ALA A 39 24.04 0.40 6.63
CA ALA A 39 23.46 1.02 7.81
C ALA A 39 22.09 1.65 7.51
N ASP A 40 21.96 2.31 6.36
CA ASP A 40 20.71 2.90 5.88
C ASP A 40 19.66 1.83 5.55
N GLU A 41 20.05 0.72 4.93
CA GLU A 41 19.14 -0.42 4.70
C GLU A 41 18.67 -1.06 6.02
N ALA A 42 19.56 -1.22 7.01
CA ALA A 42 19.17 -1.72 8.33
C ALA A 42 18.23 -0.76 9.07
N ALA A 43 18.41 0.56 8.89
CA ALA A 43 17.49 1.58 9.41
C ALA A 43 16.13 1.53 8.71
N ARG A 44 16.10 1.35 7.38
CA ARG A 44 14.88 1.17 6.58
C ARG A 44 14.11 -0.09 6.98
N GLU A 45 14.79 -1.22 7.14
CA GLU A 45 14.18 -2.46 7.62
C GLU A 45 13.63 -2.32 9.04
N HIS A 46 14.34 -1.58 9.90
CA HIS A 46 13.87 -1.28 11.25
C HIS A 46 12.60 -0.41 11.22
N GLU A 47 12.57 0.59 10.36
CA GLU A 47 11.42 1.49 10.17
C GLU A 47 10.22 0.75 9.55
N GLU A 48 10.44 -0.11 8.55
CA GLU A 48 9.41 -0.98 7.96
C GLU A 48 8.88 -2.00 8.96
N ARG A 49 9.71 -2.49 9.90
CA ARG A 49 9.28 -3.37 10.99
C ARG A 49 8.43 -2.64 12.03
N ILE A 50 8.72 -1.37 12.30
CA ILE A 50 7.94 -0.53 13.21
C ILE A 50 6.59 -0.14 12.58
N GLN A 51 6.58 0.21 11.28
CA GLN A 51 5.36 0.60 10.56
C GLN A 51 4.48 -0.59 10.16
N GLY A 52 5.05 -1.79 10.01
CA GLY A 52 4.37 -2.96 9.44
C GLY A 52 3.52 -3.81 10.39
N GLY A 53 3.50 -3.54 11.70
CA GLY A 53 2.59 -4.22 12.66
C GLY A 53 2.54 -5.75 12.58
N LYS A 54 3.61 -6.42 12.13
CA LYS A 54 3.65 -7.88 11.98
C LYS A 54 3.95 -8.52 13.33
N SER A 55 2.92 -9.05 13.98
CA SER A 55 3.09 -9.97 15.11
C SER A 55 3.94 -11.17 14.70
N ALA A 56 4.94 -11.44 15.53
CA ALA A 56 5.85 -12.57 15.40
C ALA A 56 5.07 -13.90 15.25
N LYS A 57 5.34 -14.63 14.16
CA LYS A 57 5.07 -16.06 14.11
C LYS A 57 6.35 -16.80 13.76
N SER A 58 6.54 -17.88 14.53
CA SER A 58 7.56 -18.92 14.43
C SER A 58 8.98 -18.52 14.85
N SER A 59 9.30 -18.93 16.08
CA SER A 59 10.64 -19.19 16.56
C SER A 59 11.32 -20.22 15.65
N PHE A 60 11.98 -19.76 14.61
CA PHE A 60 13.21 -20.40 14.13
C PHE A 60 14.38 -19.59 14.68
N GLU A 61 15.37 -20.30 15.20
CA GLU A 61 16.53 -19.77 15.89
C GLU A 61 17.07 -18.51 15.22
N LYS A 62 17.22 -17.43 15.99
CA LYS A 62 18.03 -16.28 15.57
C LYS A 62 19.40 -16.82 15.17
N PRO A 63 19.91 -16.58 13.94
CA PRO A 63 21.29 -16.88 13.67
C PRO A 63 22.12 -15.98 14.61
N LYS A 64 22.95 -16.62 15.44
CA LYS A 64 24.03 -15.93 16.14
C LYS A 64 24.77 -15.09 15.11
N ARG A 65 25.15 -13.85 15.48
CA ARG A 65 26.05 -13.00 14.70
C ARG A 65 27.21 -13.85 14.18
N GLU A 66 27.17 -14.21 12.90
CA GLU A 66 28.20 -15.01 12.26
C GLU A 66 29.44 -14.14 12.09
N SER A 67 30.51 -14.55 12.74
CA SER A 67 31.85 -14.04 12.50
C SER A 67 32.25 -14.36 11.05
N GLY A 68 32.30 -13.32 10.22
CA GLY A 68 33.16 -13.22 9.04
C GLY A 68 33.08 -14.35 8.00
N GLY A 69 32.25 -14.16 6.96
CA GLY A 69 32.52 -14.59 5.58
C GLY A 69 32.70 -16.09 5.26
N MET A 70 32.85 -16.98 6.24
CA MET A 70 33.09 -18.40 6.00
C MET A 70 31.78 -19.10 5.59
N ILE A 71 31.89 -20.02 4.64
CA ILE A 71 30.77 -20.87 4.22
C ILE A 71 30.61 -21.92 5.31
N GLU A 72 29.52 -21.83 6.08
CA GLU A 72 29.21 -22.82 7.10
C GLU A 72 29.00 -24.18 6.45
N LEU A 73 29.74 -25.17 6.95
CA LEU A 73 29.60 -26.55 6.51
C LEU A 73 28.38 -27.17 7.18
N PRO A 74 27.63 -28.03 6.48
CA PRO A 74 26.50 -28.70 7.07
C PRO A 74 26.98 -29.57 8.24
N PRO A 75 26.14 -29.72 9.29
CA PRO A 75 26.48 -30.55 10.43
C PRO A 75 26.73 -32.00 9.97
N LEU A 76 27.60 -32.72 10.69
CA LEU A 76 27.80 -34.15 10.45
C LEU A 76 26.46 -34.87 10.56
N GLN A 77 26.04 -35.57 9.50
CA GLN A 77 24.72 -36.17 9.43
C GLN A 77 24.64 -37.41 10.31
N ARG A 78 24.07 -37.26 11.51
CA ARG A 78 23.88 -38.35 12.47
C ARG A 78 22.78 -39.32 11.99
N PRO A 79 22.84 -40.60 12.37
CA PRO A 79 21.76 -41.54 12.08
C PRO A 79 20.44 -41.06 12.69
N ASN A 80 19.39 -41.10 11.88
CA ASN A 80 18.03 -40.85 12.34
C ASN A 80 17.51 -42.11 13.04
N ILE A 81 17.08 -42.00 14.30
CA ILE A 81 16.63 -43.10 15.16
C ILE A 81 15.49 -43.90 14.51
N MET A 82 14.69 -43.26 13.64
CA MET A 82 13.60 -43.90 12.90
C MET A 82 14.07 -44.77 11.72
N ILE A 83 15.32 -44.63 11.25
CA ILE A 83 15.84 -45.26 10.01
C ILE A 83 17.00 -46.22 10.31
N ASP A 84 17.82 -45.93 11.31
CA ASP A 84 18.92 -46.79 11.76
C ASP A 84 18.79 -46.98 13.29
N PRO A 85 18.08 -48.03 13.76
CA PRO A 85 17.72 -48.19 15.16
C PRO A 85 18.89 -48.66 16.05
N LEU A 86 20.01 -49.06 15.44
CA LEU A 86 21.19 -49.54 16.14
C LEU A 86 22.18 -48.39 16.40
N PRO A 87 22.83 -48.35 17.57
CA PRO A 87 23.85 -47.36 17.86
C PRO A 87 25.03 -47.51 16.88
N ILE A 88 25.55 -46.36 16.42
CA ILE A 88 26.63 -46.30 15.44
C ILE A 88 27.91 -46.95 16.01
N SER A 89 28.61 -47.77 15.22
CA SER A 89 29.90 -48.29 15.64
C SER A 89 30.95 -47.17 15.66
N LYS A 90 31.94 -47.28 16.57
CA LYS A 90 33.08 -46.34 16.65
C LYS A 90 33.87 -46.23 15.34
N GLU A 91 33.78 -47.24 14.48
CA GLU A 91 34.40 -47.27 13.16
C GLU A 91 33.57 -46.48 12.13
N LYS A 92 32.23 -46.64 12.15
CA LYS A 92 31.32 -45.91 11.26
C LYS A 92 31.24 -44.42 11.60
N GLU A 93 31.38 -44.05 12.88
CA GLU A 93 31.43 -42.66 13.32
C GLU A 93 32.65 -41.91 12.75
N LYS A 94 33.79 -42.59 12.57
CA LYS A 94 35.02 -42.01 12.00
C LYS A 94 34.92 -41.69 10.51
N VAL A 95 33.97 -42.28 9.79
CA VAL A 95 33.81 -42.13 8.33
C VAL A 95 32.47 -41.49 7.96
N LEU A 96 31.83 -40.83 8.92
CA LEU A 96 30.55 -40.17 8.71
C LEU A 96 30.72 -38.88 7.92
N SER A 97 29.98 -38.76 6.82
CA SER A 97 30.11 -37.59 5.95
C SER A 97 29.17 -36.44 6.32
N ARG A 98 29.54 -35.22 5.91
CA ARG A 98 28.72 -34.01 6.13
C ARG A 98 27.62 -33.79 5.09
N THR A 99 27.83 -34.27 3.86
CA THR A 99 26.98 -33.96 2.71
C THR A 99 26.17 -35.15 2.21
N ARG A 100 26.29 -36.34 2.82
CA ARG A 100 25.58 -37.57 2.42
C ARG A 100 24.84 -38.18 3.62
N PRO A 101 23.65 -38.77 3.39
CA PRO A 101 22.88 -39.45 4.43
C PRO A 101 23.65 -40.58 5.13
N SER A 102 23.39 -40.72 6.43
CA SER A 102 24.03 -41.69 7.34
C SER A 102 23.78 -43.17 6.97
N TRP A 103 22.77 -43.44 6.14
CA TRP A 103 22.34 -44.79 5.74
C TRP A 103 22.95 -45.26 4.41
N LEU A 104 23.70 -44.43 3.70
CA LEU A 104 24.49 -44.87 2.54
C LEU A 104 25.91 -45.27 2.98
N PRO A 105 26.54 -46.33 2.40
CA PRO A 105 27.90 -46.74 2.73
C PRO A 105 28.89 -45.57 2.63
N PRO A 106 29.85 -45.41 3.55
CA PRO A 106 30.81 -44.31 3.51
C PRO A 106 31.55 -44.25 2.17
N LYS A 107 31.76 -43.04 1.66
CA LYS A 107 32.49 -42.84 0.41
C LYS A 107 34.00 -42.90 0.66
N ASP A 108 34.79 -43.16 -0.37
CA ASP A 108 36.24 -43.03 -0.25
C ASP A 108 36.60 -41.60 0.17
N GLN A 109 37.63 -41.44 1.01
CA GLN A 109 38.05 -40.15 1.56
C GLN A 109 38.40 -39.13 0.47
N LYS A 110 38.95 -39.61 -0.66
CA LYS A 110 39.22 -38.76 -1.83
C LYS A 110 37.95 -38.18 -2.42
N GLU A 111 36.89 -38.97 -2.45
CA GLU A 111 35.60 -38.56 -3.00
C GLU A 111 34.86 -37.63 -2.06
N GLU A 112 34.88 -37.87 -0.74
CA GLU A 112 34.29 -36.95 0.24
C GLU A 112 34.93 -35.56 0.19
N ARG A 113 36.26 -35.48 0.06
CA ARG A 113 36.98 -34.21 -0.14
C ARG A 113 36.52 -33.48 -1.40
N ARG A 114 36.20 -34.21 -2.47
CA ARG A 114 35.66 -33.64 -3.71
C ARG A 114 34.25 -33.08 -3.50
N HIS A 115 33.38 -33.83 -2.83
CA HIS A 115 32.01 -33.40 -2.49
C HIS A 115 32.00 -32.15 -1.61
N LEU A 116 32.88 -32.07 -0.60
CA LEU A 116 33.03 -30.88 0.23
C LEU A 116 33.49 -29.65 -0.57
N LYS A 117 34.40 -29.83 -1.55
CA LYS A 117 34.81 -28.75 -2.46
C LYS A 117 33.65 -28.29 -3.35
N GLU A 118 32.87 -29.23 -3.89
CA GLU A 118 31.70 -28.94 -4.72
C GLU A 118 30.60 -28.23 -3.93
N TYR A 119 30.31 -28.64 -2.69
CA TYR A 119 29.38 -27.97 -1.79
C TYR A 119 29.82 -26.54 -1.46
N LYS A 120 31.10 -26.35 -1.10
CA LYS A 120 31.64 -24.99 -0.86
C LYS A 120 31.52 -24.12 -2.10
N LYS A 121 31.81 -24.66 -3.28
CA LYS A 121 31.65 -23.96 -4.55
C LYS A 121 30.20 -23.59 -4.82
N MET A 122 29.25 -24.51 -4.58
CA MET A 122 27.82 -24.29 -4.74
C MET A 122 27.32 -23.17 -3.80
N MET A 123 27.68 -23.23 -2.52
CA MET A 123 27.28 -22.22 -1.54
C MET A 123 27.90 -20.85 -1.84
N ALA A 124 29.14 -20.80 -2.32
CA ALA A 124 29.76 -19.57 -2.79
C ALA A 124 28.98 -18.96 -3.96
N LEU A 125 28.65 -19.77 -4.98
CA LEU A 125 27.85 -19.33 -6.13
C LEU A 125 26.44 -18.88 -5.73
N SER A 126 25.79 -19.56 -4.78
CA SER A 126 24.48 -19.16 -4.25
C SER A 126 24.54 -17.81 -3.56
N ARG A 127 25.53 -17.59 -2.67
CA ARG A 127 25.74 -16.30 -1.99
C ARG A 127 26.03 -15.17 -2.99
N GLU A 128 26.83 -15.45 -4.02
CA GLU A 128 27.13 -14.47 -5.07
C GLU A 128 25.89 -14.13 -5.91
N ALA A 129 25.09 -15.14 -6.27
CA ALA A 129 23.83 -14.95 -6.98
C ALA A 129 22.80 -14.15 -6.16
N GLU A 130 22.68 -14.44 -4.86
CA GLU A 130 21.84 -13.67 -3.93
C GLU A 130 22.31 -12.22 -3.81
N LYS A 131 23.62 -11.98 -3.63
CA LYS A 131 24.20 -10.63 -3.62
C LYS A 131 23.91 -9.87 -4.91
N ARG A 132 24.09 -10.52 -6.07
CA ARG A 132 23.80 -9.91 -7.38
C ARG A 132 22.31 -9.61 -7.53
N LYS A 133 21.42 -10.51 -7.10
CA LYS A 133 19.97 -10.29 -7.13
C LYS A 133 19.55 -9.16 -6.20
N ALA A 134 20.11 -9.09 -4.99
CA ALA A 134 19.89 -8.00 -4.05
C ALA A 134 20.40 -6.67 -4.60
N ALA A 135 21.60 -6.62 -5.17
CA ALA A 135 22.15 -5.41 -5.81
C ALA A 135 21.31 -4.94 -7.00
N GLN A 136 20.82 -5.86 -7.84
CA GLN A 136 19.89 -5.53 -8.93
C GLN A 136 18.55 -5.00 -8.41
N ALA A 137 18.00 -5.60 -7.35
CA ALA A 137 16.77 -5.12 -6.72
C ALA A 137 16.95 -3.72 -6.12
N ALA A 138 18.05 -3.48 -5.42
CA ALA A 138 18.41 -2.19 -4.85
C ALA A 138 18.59 -1.10 -5.93
N SER A 139 19.33 -1.39 -7.00
CA SER A 139 19.48 -0.46 -8.12
C SER A 139 18.14 -0.14 -8.80
N ALA A 140 17.28 -1.16 -8.98
CA ALA A 140 15.95 -0.94 -9.51
C ALA A 140 15.06 -0.11 -8.58
N GLN A 141 15.19 -0.27 -7.26
CA GLN A 141 14.48 0.53 -6.27
C GLN A 141 14.96 1.99 -6.26
N CYS A 142 16.26 2.22 -6.23
CA CYS A 142 16.86 3.56 -6.32
C CYS A 142 16.36 4.32 -7.56
N LYS A 143 16.39 3.68 -8.74
CA LYS A 143 15.86 4.28 -9.98
C LYS A 143 14.38 4.66 -9.88
N ARG A 144 13.56 3.85 -9.21
CA ARG A 144 12.13 4.14 -8.97
C ARG A 144 11.95 5.33 -8.03
N ASP A 145 12.76 5.39 -6.98
CA ASP A 145 12.70 6.48 -6.01
C ASP A 145 13.15 7.81 -6.65
N ASP A 146 14.17 7.80 -7.49
CA ASP A 146 14.62 8.97 -8.24
C ASP A 146 13.57 9.44 -9.25
N THR A 147 12.93 8.52 -9.97
CA THR A 147 11.80 8.88 -10.85
C THR A 147 10.65 9.47 -10.04
N ARG A 148 10.33 8.93 -8.86
CA ARG A 148 9.29 9.48 -7.98
C ARG A 148 9.64 10.89 -7.48
N LYS A 149 10.89 11.13 -7.07
CA LYS A 149 11.38 12.46 -6.65
C LYS A 149 11.30 13.47 -7.79
N MET A 150 11.73 13.08 -8.99
CA MET A 150 11.62 13.91 -10.18
C MET A 150 10.17 14.28 -10.50
N LEU A 151 9.26 13.30 -10.48
CA LEU A 151 7.83 13.55 -10.70
C LEU A 151 7.27 14.51 -9.63
N GLN A 152 7.60 14.30 -8.36
CA GLN A 152 7.18 15.16 -7.26
C GLN A 152 7.60 16.61 -7.50
N HIS A 153 8.87 16.83 -7.85
CA HIS A 153 9.39 18.16 -8.14
C HIS A 153 8.63 18.85 -9.28
N ILE A 154 8.28 18.12 -10.35
CA ILE A 154 7.49 18.69 -11.46
C ILE A 154 6.09 19.09 -10.97
N TRP A 155 5.45 18.27 -10.13
CA TRP A 155 4.14 18.61 -9.57
C TRP A 155 4.19 19.87 -8.71
N ASP A 156 5.19 19.97 -7.83
CA ASP A 156 5.31 21.06 -6.86
C ASP A 156 5.73 22.38 -7.52
N GLU A 157 6.71 22.36 -8.44
CA GLU A 157 7.28 23.57 -9.04
C GLU A 157 6.55 24.04 -10.31
N HIS A 158 5.91 23.13 -11.05
CA HIS A 158 5.32 23.48 -12.36
C HIS A 158 3.80 23.35 -12.38
N VAL A 159 3.25 22.24 -11.87
CA VAL A 159 1.80 21.96 -12.02
C VAL A 159 0.98 22.73 -11.00
N PHE A 160 1.28 22.63 -9.71
CA PHE A 160 0.48 23.27 -8.67
C PHE A 160 0.48 24.81 -8.72
N PRO A 161 1.60 25.51 -8.99
CA PRO A 161 1.60 26.97 -9.05
C PRO A 161 0.75 27.51 -10.20
N ASN A 162 0.66 26.77 -11.31
CA ASN A 162 -0.01 27.21 -12.54
C ASN A 162 -1.15 26.26 -12.95
N TRP A 163 -1.93 25.76 -11.99
CA TRP A 163 -2.88 24.65 -12.19
C TRP A 163 -3.78 24.79 -13.42
N ASP A 164 -4.47 25.94 -13.57
CA ASP A 164 -5.46 26.14 -14.64
C ASP A 164 -4.87 26.12 -16.05
N ARG A 165 -3.60 26.51 -16.17
CA ARG A 165 -2.84 26.45 -17.43
C ARG A 165 -2.24 25.06 -17.60
N ALA A 166 -1.51 24.58 -16.59
CA ALA A 166 -0.76 23.33 -16.63
C ALA A 166 -1.66 22.13 -16.95
N ILE A 167 -2.88 22.08 -16.41
CA ILE A 167 -3.80 20.95 -16.62
C ILE A 167 -4.30 20.82 -18.06
N LYS A 168 -4.23 21.90 -18.84
CA LYS A 168 -4.61 21.93 -20.26
C LYS A 168 -3.45 21.53 -21.19
N GLU A 169 -2.23 21.46 -20.66
CA GLU A 169 -1.04 21.12 -21.44
C GLU A 169 -0.95 19.60 -21.70
N PRO A 170 -0.65 19.16 -22.93
CA PRO A 170 -0.48 17.74 -23.24
C PRO A 170 0.61 17.05 -22.40
N ARG A 171 1.66 17.79 -22.02
CA ARG A 171 2.75 17.26 -21.20
C ARG A 171 2.28 16.84 -19.80
N THR A 172 1.36 17.59 -19.20
CA THR A 172 0.76 17.26 -17.91
C THR A 172 -0.13 16.02 -18.02
N ARG A 173 -0.76 15.83 -19.18
CA ARG A 173 -1.51 14.59 -19.45
C ARG A 173 -0.60 13.36 -19.44
N GLU A 174 0.57 13.42 -20.08
CA GLU A 174 1.53 12.32 -20.04
C GLU A 174 2.09 12.12 -18.62
N LEU A 175 2.25 13.22 -17.86
CA LEU A 175 2.73 13.17 -16.48
C LEU A 175 1.78 12.39 -15.56
N TRP A 176 0.47 12.70 -15.56
CA TRP A 176 -0.46 11.98 -14.69
C TRP A 176 -0.74 10.55 -15.17
N TRP A 177 -0.43 10.22 -16.44
CA TRP A 177 -0.59 8.86 -16.97
C TRP A 177 0.49 7.92 -16.43
N ARG A 178 1.64 8.50 -16.06
CA ARG A 178 2.69 7.84 -15.26
C ARG A 178 2.33 7.75 -13.77
N GLY A 179 1.26 8.44 -13.35
CA GLY A 179 0.74 8.45 -12.00
C GLY A 179 1.05 9.74 -11.23
N ILE A 180 0.13 10.10 -10.33
CA ILE A 180 0.33 11.20 -9.37
C ILE A 180 1.05 10.65 -8.15
N THR A 181 2.07 11.37 -7.69
CA THR A 181 2.86 11.02 -6.50
C THR A 181 1.99 11.00 -5.24
N PRO A 182 2.19 10.07 -4.29
CA PRO A 182 1.32 9.92 -3.10
C PRO A 182 1.08 11.23 -2.33
N ARG A 183 2.14 12.03 -2.13
CA ARG A 183 2.08 13.30 -1.41
C ARG A 183 1.17 14.33 -2.07
N SER A 184 1.10 14.32 -3.40
CA SER A 184 0.38 15.31 -4.20
C SER A 184 -1.05 14.87 -4.55
N ARG A 185 -1.42 13.60 -4.35
CA ARG A 185 -2.73 13.06 -4.73
C ARG A 185 -3.88 13.79 -4.08
N GLY A 186 -3.85 13.99 -2.78
CA GLY A 186 -4.93 14.65 -2.05
C GLY A 186 -5.23 16.04 -2.63
N ALA A 187 -4.20 16.89 -2.74
CA ALA A 187 -4.33 18.24 -3.29
C ALA A 187 -4.75 18.23 -4.76
N ALA A 188 -4.17 17.34 -5.58
CA ALA A 188 -4.52 17.22 -6.99
C ALA A 188 -5.98 16.78 -7.19
N TRP A 189 -6.46 15.81 -6.39
CA TRP A 189 -7.83 15.32 -6.44
C TRP A 189 -8.83 16.39 -6.01
N GLN A 190 -8.54 17.13 -4.93
CA GLN A 190 -9.39 18.25 -4.51
C GLN A 190 -9.54 19.31 -5.59
N ARG A 191 -8.44 19.71 -6.24
CA ARG A 191 -8.49 20.68 -7.34
C ARG A 191 -9.17 20.15 -8.60
N ALA A 192 -8.93 18.89 -8.95
CA ALA A 192 -9.54 18.27 -10.14
C ALA A 192 -11.03 17.99 -9.97
N ILE A 193 -11.47 17.66 -8.74
CA ILE A 193 -12.89 17.47 -8.40
C ILE A 193 -13.59 18.83 -8.32
N GLY A 194 -12.95 19.80 -7.66
CA GLY A 194 -13.47 21.14 -7.42
C GLY A 194 -14.48 21.18 -6.26
N ASN A 195 -14.96 22.38 -5.95
CA ASN A 195 -15.98 22.61 -4.93
C ASN A 195 -17.17 23.41 -5.49
N GLY A 196 -17.83 22.86 -6.52
CA GLY A 196 -19.00 23.47 -7.14
C GLY A 196 -20.21 23.60 -6.21
N LEU A 197 -20.27 22.78 -5.16
CA LEU A 197 -21.28 22.86 -4.11
C LEU A 197 -20.98 23.91 -3.03
N ALA A 198 -19.83 24.60 -3.11
CA ALA A 198 -19.39 25.60 -2.13
C ALA A 198 -19.43 25.12 -0.67
N LEU A 199 -19.10 23.85 -0.44
CA LEU A 199 -19.11 23.25 0.90
C LEU A 199 -17.90 23.69 1.70
N SER A 200 -18.10 23.99 2.98
CA SER A 200 -17.04 24.38 3.91
C SER A 200 -16.88 23.35 5.04
N GLU A 201 -15.87 23.56 5.89
CA GLU A 201 -15.71 22.77 7.11
C GLU A 201 -16.92 22.92 8.05
N GLU A 202 -17.57 24.09 8.07
CA GLU A 202 -18.79 24.31 8.84
C GLU A 202 -19.97 23.50 8.30
N SER A 203 -20.07 23.34 6.98
CA SER A 203 -21.10 22.50 6.36
C SER A 203 -20.98 21.05 6.85
N PHE A 204 -19.75 20.55 6.97
CA PHE A 204 -19.46 19.23 7.53
C PHE A 204 -19.87 19.13 9.00
N LYS A 205 -19.43 20.08 9.84
CA LYS A 205 -19.76 20.10 11.28
C LYS A 205 -21.28 20.11 11.51
N LYS A 206 -22.02 20.99 10.82
CA LYS A 206 -23.49 21.07 10.90
C LYS A 206 -24.18 19.79 10.42
N ALA A 207 -23.64 19.11 9.42
CA ALA A 207 -24.20 17.85 8.93
C ALA A 207 -23.94 16.71 9.93
N LEU A 208 -22.75 16.67 10.52
CA LEU A 208 -22.37 15.68 11.53
C LEU A 208 -23.16 15.86 12.84
N GLU A 209 -23.35 17.10 13.30
CA GLU A 209 -24.19 17.41 14.45
C GLU A 209 -25.62 16.91 14.27
N ARG A 210 -26.21 17.15 13.08
CA ARG A 210 -27.54 16.63 12.73
C ARG A 210 -27.57 15.10 12.74
N ALA A 211 -26.51 14.45 12.24
CA ALA A 211 -26.42 12.98 12.25
C ALA A 211 -26.39 12.44 13.68
N ASN A 212 -25.60 13.05 14.55
CA ASN A 212 -25.47 12.66 15.96
C ASN A 212 -26.78 12.86 16.73
N GLN A 213 -27.44 14.01 16.54
CA GLN A 213 -28.74 14.28 17.15
C GLN A 213 -29.81 13.28 16.71
N LEU A 214 -29.87 12.99 15.40
CA LEU A 214 -30.82 12.02 14.87
C LEU A 214 -30.52 10.62 15.40
N ARG A 215 -29.25 10.24 15.50
CA ARG A 215 -28.84 8.95 16.07
C ARG A 215 -29.26 8.82 17.53
N ALA A 216 -29.04 9.83 18.36
CA ALA A 216 -29.47 9.83 19.75
C ALA A 216 -31.00 9.64 19.85
N LYS A 217 -31.77 10.37 19.04
CA LYS A 217 -33.22 10.19 18.94
C LYS A 217 -33.62 8.79 18.48
N CYS A 218 -32.90 8.22 17.51
CA CYS A 218 -33.15 6.87 17.05
C CYS A 218 -32.96 5.86 18.19
N GLU A 219 -31.98 6.05 19.06
CA GLU A 219 -31.69 5.15 20.19
C GLU A 219 -32.77 5.19 21.28
N GLU A 220 -33.33 6.38 21.55
CA GLU A 220 -34.44 6.60 22.49
C GLU A 220 -35.81 6.17 21.94
N ASP A 221 -35.96 6.18 20.61
CA ASP A 221 -37.22 5.86 19.95
C ASP A 221 -37.56 4.36 20.03
N THR A 222 -38.60 4.06 20.82
CA THR A 222 -39.24 2.74 20.95
C THR A 222 -40.44 2.56 20.03
N SER A 223 -40.91 3.64 19.37
CA SER A 223 -42.09 3.63 18.50
C SER A 223 -41.81 3.14 17.08
N GLY A 224 -40.53 2.93 16.73
CA GLY A 224 -40.11 2.39 15.44
C GLY A 224 -40.18 3.37 14.27
N VAL A 225 -40.56 4.64 14.53
CA VAL A 225 -40.65 5.70 13.51
C VAL A 225 -39.32 5.93 12.82
N HIS A 226 -38.21 5.71 13.53
CA HIS A 226 -36.86 5.89 13.01
C HIS A 226 -36.14 4.61 12.55
N ASN A 227 -36.84 3.48 12.40
CA ASN A 227 -36.22 2.20 12.02
C ASN A 227 -35.42 2.24 10.72
N ASN A 228 -35.92 2.92 9.68
CA ASN A 228 -35.21 3.04 8.41
C ASN A 228 -33.88 3.80 8.58
N MET A 229 -33.86 4.86 9.40
CA MET A 229 -32.63 5.63 9.63
C MET A 229 -31.65 4.88 10.55
N ARG A 230 -32.17 4.19 11.57
CA ARG A 230 -31.38 3.29 12.42
C ARG A 230 -30.68 2.21 11.58
N GLY A 231 -31.42 1.60 10.64
CA GLY A 231 -30.88 0.64 9.69
C GLY A 231 -29.77 1.22 8.81
N ARG A 232 -29.94 2.45 8.30
CA ARG A 232 -28.91 3.15 7.51
C ARG A 232 -27.63 3.41 8.32
N PHE A 233 -27.75 3.92 9.55
CA PHE A 233 -26.60 4.15 10.42
C PHE A 233 -25.87 2.84 10.77
N GLN A 234 -26.62 1.75 10.96
CA GLN A 234 -26.04 0.44 11.18
C GLN A 234 -25.33 -0.09 9.92
N ALA A 235 -25.93 0.09 8.73
CA ALA A 235 -25.32 -0.27 7.46
C ALA A 235 -23.98 0.46 7.25
N ILE A 236 -23.93 1.78 7.52
CA ILE A 236 -22.69 2.57 7.47
C ILE A 236 -21.59 1.95 8.33
N ARG A 237 -21.89 1.58 9.59
CA ARG A 237 -20.92 0.99 10.53
C ARG A 237 -20.45 -0.39 10.08
N CYS A 238 -21.38 -1.23 9.63
CA CYS A 238 -21.07 -2.57 9.11
C CYS A 238 -20.18 -2.52 7.86
N ASP A 239 -20.47 -1.59 6.95
CA ASP A 239 -19.73 -1.45 5.70
C ASP A 239 -18.40 -0.73 5.87
N ALA A 240 -18.33 0.29 6.74
CA ALA A 240 -17.08 0.97 7.09
C ALA A 240 -16.04 -0.02 7.62
N ALA A 241 -16.45 -0.96 8.47
CA ALA A 241 -15.56 -2.01 9.00
C ALA A 241 -15.03 -2.98 7.92
N LYS A 242 -15.69 -3.05 6.76
CA LYS A 242 -15.30 -3.89 5.62
C LYS A 242 -14.50 -3.12 4.57
N ALA A 243 -14.28 -1.81 4.74
CA ALA A 243 -13.50 -1.02 3.80
C ALA A 243 -12.02 -1.44 3.84
N PHE A 244 -11.52 -1.99 2.73
CA PHE A 244 -10.11 -2.40 2.56
C PHE A 244 -9.56 -3.25 3.73
N PRO A 245 -10.10 -4.46 3.96
CA PRO A 245 -9.82 -5.26 5.16
C PRO A 245 -8.32 -5.60 5.33
N GLU A 246 -7.60 -5.75 4.23
CA GLU A 246 -6.15 -6.00 4.22
C GLU A 246 -5.33 -4.88 4.86
N LEU A 247 -5.80 -3.63 4.77
CA LEU A 247 -5.10 -2.48 5.36
C LEU A 247 -5.31 -2.39 6.88
N ARG A 248 -6.40 -2.97 7.40
CA ARG A 248 -6.82 -2.93 8.82
C ARG A 248 -7.01 -1.52 9.43
N VAL A 249 -6.84 -0.45 8.65
CA VAL A 249 -6.96 0.95 9.11
C VAL A 249 -8.40 1.41 9.32
N PHE A 250 -9.37 0.77 8.65
CA PHE A 250 -10.80 1.01 8.81
C PHE A 250 -11.50 -0.11 9.59
N SER A 251 -10.75 -1.03 10.20
CA SER A 251 -11.35 -1.98 11.15
C SER A 251 -11.91 -1.21 12.36
N LYS A 252 -12.81 -1.78 13.17
CA LYS A 252 -13.42 -1.05 14.31
C LYS A 252 -12.41 -0.47 15.31
N GLU A 253 -11.20 -1.03 15.36
CA GLU A 253 -10.07 -0.59 16.19
C GLU A 253 -9.04 0.24 15.40
N GLY A 254 -9.29 0.43 14.10
CA GLY A 254 -8.41 1.12 13.18
C GLY A 254 -8.50 2.64 13.34
N PRO A 255 -7.39 3.36 13.10
CA PRO A 255 -7.30 4.81 13.36
C PRO A 255 -8.23 5.66 12.49
N LEU A 256 -8.70 5.15 11.35
CA LEU A 256 -9.53 5.91 10.40
C LEU A 256 -11.00 5.48 10.40
N TYR A 257 -11.38 4.47 11.18
CA TYR A 257 -12.76 3.98 11.20
C TYR A 257 -13.77 5.04 11.64
N ASP A 258 -13.50 5.73 12.75
CA ASP A 258 -14.40 6.79 13.24
C ASP A 258 -14.50 7.95 12.26
N SER A 259 -13.38 8.32 11.62
CA SER A 259 -13.36 9.36 10.58
C SER A 259 -14.22 8.95 9.37
N LEU A 260 -14.17 7.68 8.96
CA LEU A 260 -14.99 7.15 7.87
C LEU A 260 -16.48 7.17 8.22
N VAL A 261 -16.83 6.72 9.42
CA VAL A 261 -18.21 6.76 9.90
C VAL A 261 -18.72 8.19 9.96
N GLN A 262 -17.94 9.15 10.49
CA GLN A 262 -18.33 10.55 10.54
C GLN A 262 -18.57 11.17 9.16
N VAL A 263 -17.71 10.86 8.17
CA VAL A 263 -17.88 11.35 6.79
C VAL A 263 -19.16 10.80 6.17
N LEU A 264 -19.45 9.52 6.35
CA LEU A 264 -20.63 8.86 5.79
C LEU A 264 -21.92 9.29 6.50
N ASP A 265 -21.90 9.38 7.83
CA ASP A 265 -23.02 9.87 8.65
C ASP A 265 -23.35 11.32 8.24
N ALA A 266 -22.33 12.19 8.14
CA ALA A 266 -22.51 13.58 7.68
C ALA A 266 -23.04 13.66 6.24
N TYR A 267 -22.53 12.85 5.31
CA TYR A 267 -23.03 12.80 3.94
C TYR A 267 -24.50 12.39 3.89
N SER A 268 -24.88 11.35 4.64
CA SER A 268 -26.26 10.85 4.67
C SER A 268 -27.26 11.90 5.15
N MET A 269 -26.82 12.83 6.03
CA MET A 269 -27.64 13.95 6.49
C MET A 269 -27.59 15.17 5.56
N TYR A 270 -26.48 15.38 4.87
CA TYR A 270 -26.35 16.45 3.90
C TYR A 270 -27.23 16.20 2.65
N ARG A 271 -27.25 14.97 2.14
CA ARG A 271 -28.12 14.50 1.06
C ARG A 271 -29.10 13.45 1.58
N SER A 272 -30.06 13.87 2.40
CA SER A 272 -31.07 12.97 2.99
C SER A 272 -32.01 12.33 1.96
N ASP A 273 -32.12 12.92 0.78
CA ASP A 273 -32.86 12.43 -0.38
C ASP A 273 -32.24 11.14 -0.96
N VAL A 274 -30.91 11.08 -1.06
CA VAL A 274 -30.16 9.89 -1.48
C VAL A 274 -29.85 8.99 -0.27
N GLY A 275 -29.43 9.60 0.84
CA GLY A 275 -28.99 8.94 2.04
C GLY A 275 -27.64 8.23 1.86
N TYR A 276 -27.57 6.98 2.31
CA TYR A 276 -26.40 6.11 2.19
C TYR A 276 -26.73 4.93 1.29
N LEU A 277 -25.88 4.70 0.29
CA LEU A 277 -25.94 3.55 -0.59
C LEU A 277 -24.68 2.70 -0.43
N TYR A 278 -24.85 1.38 -0.56
CA TYR A 278 -23.75 0.43 -0.51
C TYR A 278 -22.67 0.80 -1.55
N GLY A 279 -21.40 0.66 -1.15
CA GLY A 279 -20.25 1.03 -1.96
C GLY A 279 -19.72 2.44 -1.71
N MET A 280 -20.53 3.38 -1.21
CA MET A 280 -20.05 4.74 -0.89
C MET A 280 -18.92 4.75 0.15
N HIS A 281 -18.93 3.81 1.09
CA HIS A 281 -17.86 3.63 2.08
C HIS A 281 -16.49 3.39 1.43
N THR A 282 -16.43 2.72 0.28
CA THR A 282 -15.15 2.48 -0.43
C THR A 282 -14.58 3.77 -1.03
N VAL A 283 -15.43 4.61 -1.61
CA VAL A 283 -15.03 5.92 -2.16
C VAL A 283 -14.61 6.86 -1.04
N ALA A 284 -15.40 6.93 0.03
CA ALA A 284 -15.08 7.74 1.20
C ALA A 284 -13.77 7.29 1.88
N ALA A 285 -13.55 5.98 2.02
CA ALA A 285 -12.32 5.41 2.55
C ALA A 285 -11.10 5.74 1.68
N LEU A 286 -11.24 5.63 0.35
CA LEU A 286 -10.19 6.01 -0.60
C LEU A 286 -9.80 7.49 -0.44
N LEU A 287 -10.79 8.37 -0.29
CA LEU A 287 -10.57 9.80 -0.07
C LEU A 287 -9.88 10.06 1.28
N LEU A 288 -10.30 9.40 2.35
CA LEU A 288 -9.65 9.52 3.67
C LEU A 288 -8.19 9.04 3.69
N LEU A 289 -7.83 8.05 2.87
CA LEU A 289 -6.43 7.63 2.74
C LEU A 289 -5.54 8.68 2.07
N GLN A 290 -6.12 9.59 1.28
CA GLN A 290 -5.37 10.60 0.52
C GLN A 290 -5.51 12.02 1.10
N LEU A 291 -6.51 12.28 1.94
CA LEU A 291 -6.85 13.61 2.44
C LEU A 291 -6.59 13.70 3.94
N HIS A 292 -6.02 14.82 4.38
CA HIS A 292 -5.56 15.02 5.75
C HIS A 292 -6.69 15.20 6.77
N THR A 293 -7.92 15.53 6.34
CA THR A 293 -9.03 15.80 7.25
C THR A 293 -10.35 15.16 6.79
N PRO A 294 -11.23 14.75 7.72
CA PRO A 294 -12.54 14.21 7.38
C PRO A 294 -13.44 15.24 6.70
N ALA A 295 -13.33 16.52 7.07
CA ALA A 295 -14.06 17.60 6.39
C ALA A 295 -13.67 17.72 4.91
N ALA A 296 -12.38 17.62 4.58
CA ALA A 296 -11.90 17.60 3.20
C ALA A 296 -12.44 16.38 2.44
N ALA A 297 -12.44 15.20 3.07
CA ALA A 297 -13.00 13.99 2.47
C ALA A 297 -14.50 14.11 2.21
N PHE A 298 -15.27 14.66 3.15
CA PHE A 298 -16.69 14.96 2.97
C PHE A 298 -16.96 15.92 1.80
N GLN A 299 -16.24 17.05 1.75
CA GLN A 299 -16.40 18.03 0.66
C GLN A 299 -16.09 17.41 -0.70
N THR A 300 -14.99 16.65 -0.76
CA THR A 300 -14.53 16.00 -1.99
C THR A 300 -15.50 14.91 -2.44
N LEU A 301 -16.00 14.09 -1.49
CA LEU A 301 -16.99 13.07 -1.72
C LEU A 301 -18.28 13.68 -2.28
N ALA A 302 -18.81 14.71 -1.62
CA ALA A 302 -20.05 15.36 -2.03
C ALA A 302 -19.95 15.95 -3.44
N ASN A 303 -18.87 16.65 -3.76
CA ASN A 303 -18.67 17.20 -5.09
C ASN A 303 -18.44 16.12 -6.15
N ALA A 304 -17.72 15.05 -5.83
CA ALA A 304 -17.50 13.93 -6.75
C ALA A 304 -18.81 13.21 -7.10
N LEU A 305 -19.63 12.94 -6.08
CA LEU A 305 -20.92 12.25 -6.23
C LEU A 305 -22.00 13.12 -6.87
N ASN A 306 -21.88 14.46 -6.79
CA ASN A 306 -22.80 15.38 -7.46
C ASN A 306 -22.49 15.60 -8.95
N ARG A 307 -21.46 14.94 -9.51
CA ARG A 307 -21.20 14.98 -10.96
C ARG A 307 -22.30 14.24 -11.73
N PRO A 308 -22.58 14.61 -13.00
CA PRO A 308 -23.75 14.11 -13.73
C PRO A 308 -23.89 12.59 -13.78
N VAL A 309 -22.79 11.87 -14.03
CA VAL A 309 -22.80 10.40 -14.14
C VAL A 309 -23.01 9.74 -12.77
N PRO A 310 -22.17 9.98 -11.73
CA PRO A 310 -22.44 9.42 -10.40
C PRO A 310 -23.82 9.77 -9.86
N LEU A 311 -24.26 11.03 -10.00
CA LEU A 311 -25.55 11.49 -9.51
C LEU A 311 -26.70 10.72 -10.16
N ALA A 312 -26.64 10.49 -11.48
CA ALA A 312 -27.66 9.70 -12.19
C ALA A 312 -27.83 8.29 -11.61
N PHE A 313 -26.73 7.63 -11.25
CA PHE A 313 -26.76 6.30 -10.62
C PHE A 313 -27.26 6.37 -9.17
N LEU A 314 -26.86 7.39 -8.41
CA LEU A 314 -27.30 7.58 -7.03
C LEU A 314 -28.80 7.88 -6.92
N THR A 315 -29.36 8.64 -7.86
CA THR A 315 -30.79 8.98 -7.88
C THR A 315 -31.63 8.00 -8.70
N ALA A 316 -31.01 6.95 -9.27
CA ALA A 316 -31.63 6.00 -10.19
C ALA A 316 -32.42 6.69 -11.33
N ASP A 317 -31.87 7.78 -11.91
CA ASP A 317 -32.52 8.47 -13.03
C ASP A 317 -32.47 7.58 -14.29
N PRO A 318 -33.61 7.05 -14.79
CA PRO A 318 -33.62 6.14 -15.92
C PRO A 318 -33.11 6.82 -17.20
N GLY A 319 -33.33 8.13 -17.37
CA GLY A 319 -32.93 8.85 -18.56
C GLY A 319 -31.41 9.04 -18.63
N ALA A 320 -30.80 9.53 -17.55
CA ALA A 320 -29.36 9.73 -17.50
C ALA A 320 -28.55 8.43 -17.45
N THR A 321 -29.04 7.41 -16.72
CA THR A 321 -28.39 6.09 -16.70
C THR A 321 -28.42 5.42 -18.07
N ALA A 322 -29.56 5.46 -18.78
CA ALA A 322 -29.64 4.93 -20.15
C ALA A 322 -28.66 5.62 -21.11
N ARG A 323 -28.50 6.95 -21.03
CA ARG A 323 -27.51 7.68 -21.84
C ARG A 323 -26.07 7.23 -21.53
N ALA A 324 -25.75 6.99 -20.27
CA ALA A 324 -24.43 6.48 -19.87
C ALA A 324 -24.17 5.08 -20.43
N TYR A 325 -25.17 4.18 -20.34
CA TYR A 325 -25.09 2.84 -20.90
C TYR A 325 -24.94 2.85 -22.43
N SER A 326 -25.73 3.66 -23.13
CA SER A 326 -25.64 3.74 -24.60
C SER A 326 -24.29 4.30 -25.06
N LEU A 327 -23.70 5.24 -24.33
CA LEU A 327 -22.33 5.70 -24.60
C LEU A 327 -21.29 4.59 -24.42
N ALA A 328 -21.44 3.79 -23.35
CA ALA A 328 -20.58 2.63 -23.10
C ALA A 328 -20.72 1.57 -24.21
N SER A 329 -21.95 1.23 -24.60
CA SER A 329 -22.24 0.31 -25.72
C SER A 329 -21.70 0.81 -27.05
N ALA A 330 -21.85 2.10 -27.36
CA ALA A 330 -21.29 2.69 -28.57
C ALA A 330 -19.75 2.60 -28.59
N THR A 331 -19.12 2.85 -27.44
CA THR A 331 -17.66 2.72 -27.29
C THR A 331 -17.21 1.27 -27.42
N LEU A 332 -17.95 0.32 -26.83
CA LEU A 332 -17.70 -1.11 -26.95
C LEU A 332 -17.78 -1.58 -28.40
N ARG A 333 -18.81 -1.15 -29.14
CA ARG A 333 -18.96 -1.46 -30.56
C ARG A 333 -17.79 -0.95 -31.40
N LEU A 334 -17.29 0.24 -31.09
CA LEU A 334 -16.16 0.85 -31.80
C LEU A 334 -14.82 0.18 -31.48
N LYS A 335 -14.57 -0.18 -30.21
CA LYS A 335 -13.28 -0.74 -29.75
C LYS A 335 -13.20 -2.26 -29.87
N PHE A 336 -14.32 -2.96 -29.67
CA PHE A 336 -14.41 -4.41 -29.60
C PHE A 336 -15.64 -4.92 -30.38
N PRO A 337 -15.67 -4.78 -31.72
CA PRO A 337 -16.84 -5.06 -32.53
C PRO A 337 -17.32 -6.51 -32.40
N ARG A 338 -16.40 -7.48 -32.39
CA ARG A 338 -16.75 -8.92 -32.23
C ARG A 338 -17.46 -9.21 -30.90
N LEU A 339 -17.03 -8.56 -29.82
CA LEU A 339 -17.66 -8.71 -28.51
C LEU A 339 -19.04 -8.04 -28.49
N SER A 340 -19.16 -6.85 -29.08
CA SER A 340 -20.44 -6.16 -29.20
C SER A 340 -21.46 -6.98 -30.00
N THR A 341 -21.07 -7.56 -31.14
CA THR A 341 -21.92 -8.46 -31.93
C THR A 341 -22.32 -9.68 -31.10
N HIS A 342 -21.40 -10.30 -30.36
CA HIS A 342 -21.75 -11.43 -29.52
C HIS A 342 -22.79 -11.07 -28.45
N LEU A 343 -22.63 -9.94 -27.75
CA LEU A 343 -23.56 -9.52 -26.70
C LEU A 343 -24.92 -9.07 -27.25
N CYS A 344 -24.93 -8.32 -28.35
CA CYS A 344 -26.15 -7.71 -28.89
C CYS A 344 -26.90 -8.61 -29.87
N GLU A 345 -26.21 -9.39 -30.71
CA GLU A 345 -26.83 -10.20 -31.77
C GLU A 345 -26.96 -11.68 -31.39
N ASN A 346 -25.96 -12.28 -30.73
CA ASN A 346 -26.04 -13.69 -30.35
C ASN A 346 -26.79 -13.88 -29.03
N LEU A 347 -26.53 -13.02 -28.04
CA LEU A 347 -27.16 -13.08 -26.72
C LEU A 347 -28.37 -12.15 -26.59
N CYS A 348 -28.64 -11.30 -27.58
CA CYS A 348 -29.78 -10.37 -27.61
C CYS A 348 -29.93 -9.51 -26.34
N LEU A 349 -28.81 -9.13 -25.72
CA LEU A 349 -28.82 -8.35 -24.49
C LEU A 349 -29.06 -6.86 -24.78
N THR A 350 -29.92 -6.25 -23.97
CA THR A 350 -30.14 -4.80 -23.97
C THR A 350 -29.01 -4.07 -23.24
N ASP A 351 -28.83 -2.77 -23.52
CA ASP A 351 -27.83 -1.92 -22.84
C ASP A 351 -27.97 -2.00 -21.30
N HIS A 352 -29.20 -2.03 -20.79
CA HIS A 352 -29.45 -2.17 -19.35
C HIS A 352 -29.02 -3.54 -18.80
N GLN A 353 -29.19 -4.62 -19.56
CA GLN A 353 -28.76 -5.95 -19.13
C GLN A 353 -27.23 -6.12 -19.21
N ILE A 354 -26.56 -5.42 -20.12
CA ILE A 354 -25.10 -5.48 -20.27
C ILE A 354 -24.42 -4.68 -19.15
N TRP A 355 -24.91 -3.47 -18.89
CA TRP A 355 -24.21 -2.50 -18.02
C TRP A 355 -24.88 -2.27 -16.66
N GLY A 356 -26.17 -2.56 -16.57
CA GLY A 356 -26.93 -2.43 -15.33
C GLY A 356 -26.49 -3.45 -14.30
N ALA A 357 -26.68 -3.10 -13.03
CA ALA A 357 -26.60 -4.09 -11.98
C ALA A 357 -27.72 -5.11 -12.21
N HIS A 358 -27.36 -6.39 -12.29
CA HIS A 358 -28.31 -7.45 -11.97
C HIS A 358 -28.65 -7.27 -10.49
N VAL A 359 -29.69 -6.49 -10.21
CA VAL A 359 -30.36 -6.55 -8.92
C VAL A 359 -30.96 -7.96 -8.88
N GLN A 360 -30.21 -8.91 -8.35
CA GLN A 360 -30.86 -10.00 -7.62
C GLN A 360 -31.64 -9.28 -6.53
N ASP A 361 -32.96 -9.38 -6.62
CA ASP A 361 -33.92 -8.95 -5.61
C ASP A 361 -33.63 -9.67 -4.28
N ASN A 362 -32.52 -9.33 -3.62
CA ASN A 362 -32.34 -9.56 -2.20
C ASN A 362 -32.90 -8.34 -1.49
N LEU A 363 -34.23 -8.26 -1.55
CA LEU A 363 -35.04 -7.55 -0.57
C LEU A 363 -34.62 -8.06 0.81
N TYR A 364 -34.09 -7.14 1.62
CA TYR A 364 -34.07 -7.25 3.08
C TYR A 364 -35.39 -6.69 3.63
#